data_AF-A0A4Y8D5H1-F1
#
_entry.id   AF-A0A4Y8D5H1-F1
#
_cell.length_a   1.000
_cell.length_b   1.000
_cell.length_c   1.000
_cell.angle_alpha   90.00
_cell.angle_beta   90.00
_cell.angle_gamma   90.00
#
_symmetry.space_group_name_H-M   'P 1'
#
loop_
_entity.id
_entity.type
_entity.pdbx_description
1 polymer ?
#
loop_
_entity_poly.entity_id
_entity_poly.type
_entity_poly.pdbx_seq_one_letter_code
_entity_poly.pdbx_strand_id
1 'polypeptide(L)'
;MTDIHPFNISVPQDKINTLKTKLSLATFPDELPSESASAWDQGPPLSEIQRLTEKWKTWDWRNVENSLNEYPQFTTKIDVEGFRELDIHFLHRESPVKNAIPSLFVHGWPGSFLEVLKILPHLQSPASTSSPHPRFHIVAPSLPNFGFSSGVKKRGLQWLNMRKL
;
A
#
# COMPACT_ATOMS: atom_id res chain seq x y z
N MET A 1 -16.48 22.31 1.11
CA MET A 1 -15.14 21.76 1.38
C MET A 1 -15.33 20.29 1.65
N THR A 2 -14.52 19.42 1.05
CA THR A 2 -14.59 17.98 1.30
C THR A 2 -14.14 17.71 2.73
N ASP A 3 -14.87 16.87 3.46
CA ASP A 3 -14.53 16.52 4.84
C ASP A 3 -13.36 15.52 4.84
N ILE A 4 -12.29 15.85 5.55
CA ILE A 4 -11.06 15.06 5.61
C ILE A 4 -10.81 14.67 7.06
N HIS A 5 -10.72 13.36 7.31
CA HIS A 5 -10.58 12.81 8.65
C HIS A 5 -9.22 12.14 8.82
N PRO A 6 -8.48 12.40 9.93
CA PRO A 6 -7.30 11.62 10.27
C PRO A 6 -7.61 10.13 10.33
N PHE A 7 -6.67 9.30 9.87
CA PHE A 7 -6.78 7.85 9.84
C PHE A 7 -5.56 7.23 10.52
N ASN A 8 -5.80 6.24 11.37
CA ASN A 8 -4.76 5.39 11.94
C ASN A 8 -5.08 3.94 11.63
N ILE A 9 -4.08 3.20 11.16
CA ILE A 9 -4.16 1.76 10.96
C ILE A 9 -4.29 1.11 12.33
N SER A 10 -5.35 0.34 12.53
CA SER A 10 -5.56 -0.45 13.74
C SER A 10 -6.18 -1.79 13.37
N VAL A 11 -5.33 -2.78 13.09
CA VAL A 11 -5.77 -4.13 12.75
C VAL A 11 -6.12 -4.89 14.05
N PRO A 12 -7.35 -5.42 14.18
CA PRO A 12 -7.75 -6.20 15.35
C PRO A 12 -6.83 -7.41 15.61
N GLN A 13 -6.54 -7.69 16.88
CA GLN A 13 -5.59 -8.74 17.27
C GLN A 13 -6.04 -10.14 16.83
N ASP A 14 -7.34 -10.40 16.81
CA ASP A 14 -7.94 -11.64 16.31
C ASP A 14 -7.62 -11.89 14.84
N LYS A 15 -7.54 -10.85 13.99
CA LYS A 15 -7.13 -10.97 12.58
C LYS A 15 -5.67 -11.40 12.45
N ILE A 16 -4.79 -10.84 13.29
CA ILE A 16 -3.37 -11.21 13.31
C ILE A 16 -3.20 -12.65 13.81
N ASN A 17 -3.91 -13.02 14.87
CA ASN A 17 -3.89 -14.39 15.38
C ASN A 17 -4.40 -15.38 14.33
N THR A 18 -5.50 -15.04 13.65
CA THR A 18 -6.06 -15.84 12.54
C THR A 18 -5.04 -16.03 11.42
N LEU A 19 -4.30 -14.98 11.04
CA LEU A 19 -3.21 -15.09 10.06
C LEU A 19 -2.15 -16.09 10.50
N LYS A 20 -1.68 -15.99 11.75
CA LYS A 20 -0.67 -16.90 12.31
C LYS A 20 -1.14 -18.36 12.32
N THR A 21 -2.39 -18.60 12.70
CA THR A 21 -2.99 -19.95 12.65
C THR A 21 -3.09 -20.47 11.22
N LYS A 22 -3.48 -19.65 10.25
CA LYS A 22 -3.53 -20.07 8.84
C LYS A 22 -2.14 -20.44 8.31
N LEU A 23 -1.12 -19.66 8.66
CA LEU A 23 0.27 -19.96 8.29
C LEU A 23 0.78 -21.24 8.96
N SER A 24 0.39 -21.53 10.22
CA SER A 24 0.80 -22.77 10.91
C SER A 24 0.12 -24.03 10.38
N LEU A 25 -1.06 -23.89 9.81
CA LEU A 25 -1.84 -25.00 9.23
C LEU A 25 -1.67 -25.11 7.71
N ALA A 26 -0.79 -24.31 7.10
CA ALA A 26 -0.60 -24.31 5.66
C ALA A 26 -0.09 -25.68 5.17
N THR A 27 -0.79 -26.25 4.20
CA THR A 27 -0.32 -27.41 3.44
C THR A 27 0.39 -26.91 2.18
N PHE A 28 1.58 -27.44 1.91
CA PHE A 28 2.34 -27.07 0.73
C PHE A 28 2.18 -28.10 -0.38
N PRO A 29 2.22 -27.70 -1.67
CA PRO A 29 2.23 -28.63 -2.78
C PRO A 29 3.57 -29.38 -2.87
N ASP A 30 3.56 -30.51 -3.56
CA ASP A 30 4.79 -31.15 -4.02
C ASP A 30 5.46 -30.30 -5.12
N GLU A 31 6.78 -30.40 -5.24
CA GLU A 31 7.56 -29.70 -6.27
C GLU A 31 8.21 -30.71 -7.21
N LEU A 32 8.05 -30.50 -8.52
CA LEU A 32 8.76 -31.29 -9.53
C LEU A 32 10.24 -30.89 -9.53
N PRO A 33 11.17 -31.84 -9.76
CA PRO A 33 12.56 -31.49 -10.01
C PRO A 33 12.66 -30.48 -11.16
N SER A 34 13.34 -29.34 -10.94
CA SER A 34 13.60 -28.40 -12.03
C SER A 34 14.59 -29.03 -13.01
N GLU A 35 14.23 -29.05 -14.30
CA GLU A 35 15.13 -29.45 -15.37
C GLU A 35 16.08 -28.32 -15.81
N SER A 36 15.87 -27.10 -15.27
CA SER A 36 16.71 -25.95 -15.58
C SER A 36 17.65 -25.61 -14.42
N ALA A 37 18.66 -24.79 -14.71
CA ALA A 37 19.56 -24.27 -13.67
C ALA A 37 18.86 -23.29 -12.70
N SER A 38 17.65 -22.84 -13.03
CA SER A 38 16.88 -21.85 -12.26
C SER A 38 15.69 -22.53 -11.58
N ALA A 39 15.60 -22.38 -10.26
CA ALA A 39 14.45 -22.88 -9.51
C ALA A 39 13.15 -22.08 -9.79
N TRP A 40 13.22 -20.95 -10.51
CA TRP A 40 12.11 -20.01 -10.67
C TRP A 40 11.31 -20.14 -11.97
N ASP A 41 11.71 -21.05 -12.85
CA ASP A 41 11.17 -21.11 -14.23
C ASP A 41 9.71 -21.56 -14.29
N GLN A 42 9.20 -22.14 -13.19
CA GLN A 42 7.79 -22.52 -13.03
C GLN A 42 7.06 -21.69 -11.97
N GLY A 43 7.63 -20.54 -11.59
CA GLY A 43 7.12 -19.69 -10.49
C GLY A 43 7.95 -19.82 -9.21
N PRO A 44 7.43 -19.36 -8.07
CA PRO A 44 8.18 -19.37 -6.82
C PRO A 44 8.52 -20.79 -6.36
N PRO A 45 9.80 -21.10 -6.05
CA PRO A 45 10.19 -22.39 -5.52
C PRO A 45 9.48 -22.70 -4.20
N LEU A 46 9.14 -23.98 -3.98
CA LEU A 46 8.53 -24.47 -2.74
C LEU A 46 9.36 -24.10 -1.51
N SER A 47 10.68 -24.27 -1.62
CA SER A 47 11.63 -23.89 -0.57
C SER A 47 11.50 -22.42 -0.16
N GLU A 48 11.24 -21.54 -1.12
CA GLU A 48 11.10 -20.11 -0.86
C GLU A 48 9.74 -19.75 -0.25
N ILE A 49 8.67 -20.41 -0.69
CA ILE A 49 7.34 -20.29 -0.07
C ILE A 49 7.36 -20.78 1.39
N GLN A 50 8.04 -21.89 1.66
CA GLN A 50 8.21 -22.41 3.02
C GLN A 50 9.04 -21.43 3.88
N ARG A 51 10.17 -20.92 3.36
CA ARG A 51 11.00 -19.92 4.05
C ARG A 51 10.21 -18.66 4.39
N LEU A 52 9.43 -18.14 3.44
CA LEU A 52 8.58 -16.97 3.66
C LEU A 52 7.47 -17.25 4.67
N THR A 53 6.87 -18.43 4.64
CA THR A 53 5.82 -18.84 5.59
C THR A 53 6.36 -18.88 7.02
N GLU A 54 7.52 -19.48 7.25
CA GLU A 54 8.17 -19.52 8.58
C GLU A 54 8.55 -18.12 9.06
N LYS A 55 9.08 -17.28 8.16
CA LYS A 55 9.38 -15.89 8.50
C LYS A 55 8.12 -15.10 8.86
N TRP A 56 7.01 -15.33 8.16
CA TRP A 56 5.77 -14.59 8.37
C TRP A 56 5.07 -14.97 9.69
N LYS A 57 5.15 -16.24 10.12
CA LYS A 57 4.61 -16.67 11.44
C LYS A 57 5.19 -15.86 12.61
N THR A 58 6.47 -15.53 12.51
CA THR A 58 7.22 -14.79 13.54
C THR A 58 7.29 -13.29 13.26
N TRP A 59 6.75 -12.82 12.14
CA TRP A 59 6.76 -11.41 11.78
C TRP A 59 5.88 -10.59 12.72
N ASP A 60 6.43 -9.48 13.20
CA ASP A 60 5.71 -8.58 14.10
C ASP A 60 4.95 -7.52 13.30
N TRP A 61 3.66 -7.76 13.11
CA TRP A 61 2.76 -6.79 12.48
C TRP A 61 2.67 -5.48 13.26
N ARG A 62 2.75 -5.51 14.61
CA ARG A 62 2.58 -4.29 15.42
C ARG A 62 3.70 -3.31 15.19
N ASN A 63 4.93 -3.81 15.00
CA ASN A 63 6.04 -2.94 14.62
C ASN A 63 5.80 -2.26 13.26
N VAL A 64 5.31 -3.01 12.27
CA VAL A 64 4.98 -2.44 10.95
C VAL A 64 3.85 -1.43 11.06
N GLU A 65 2.76 -1.77 11.75
CA GLU A 65 1.60 -0.90 11.96
C GLU A 65 2.00 0.42 12.63
N ASN A 66 2.82 0.36 13.69
CA ASN A 66 3.34 1.54 14.37
C ASN A 66 4.17 2.42 13.43
N SER A 67 5.11 1.83 12.68
CA SER A 67 5.93 2.58 11.72
C SER A 67 5.11 3.19 10.58
N LEU A 68 4.04 2.53 10.13
CA LEU A 68 3.15 3.09 9.11
C LEU A 68 2.32 4.26 9.65
N ASN A 69 1.89 4.19 10.92
CA ASN A 69 1.16 5.27 11.58
C ASN A 69 2.02 6.50 11.92
N GLU A 70 3.35 6.43 11.78
CA GLU A 70 4.20 7.62 11.82
C GLU A 70 3.94 8.57 10.63
N TYR A 71 3.31 8.06 9.56
CA TYR A 71 2.89 8.82 8.40
C TYR A 71 1.45 9.33 8.54
N PRO A 72 1.19 10.65 8.36
CA PRO A 72 -0.14 11.21 8.32
C PRO A 72 -0.95 10.56 7.21
N GLN A 73 -2.01 9.89 7.64
CA GLN A 73 -2.95 9.21 6.80
C GLN A 73 -4.32 9.80 7.07
N PHE A 74 -5.16 9.79 6.05
CA PHE A 74 -6.46 10.42 6.08
C PHE A 74 -7.46 9.57 5.31
N THR A 75 -8.73 9.80 5.57
CA THR A 75 -9.83 9.32 4.76
C THR A 75 -10.71 10.50 4.35
N THR A 76 -11.27 10.42 3.15
CA THR A 76 -12.27 11.38 2.67
C THR A 76 -13.25 10.66 1.77
N LYS A 77 -14.42 11.27 1.61
CA LYS A 77 -15.50 10.77 0.78
C LYS A 77 -15.41 11.39 -0.61
N ILE A 78 -15.40 10.55 -1.65
CA ILE A 78 -15.34 10.98 -3.04
C ILE A 78 -16.53 10.44 -3.83
N ASP A 79 -17.23 11.35 -4.51
CA ASP A 79 -18.29 11.01 -5.45
C ASP A 79 -17.70 10.46 -6.74
N VAL A 80 -17.97 9.18 -7.00
CA VAL A 80 -17.57 8.50 -8.24
C VAL A 80 -18.81 8.24 -9.09
N GLU A 81 -18.82 8.80 -10.30
CA GLU A 81 -19.96 8.75 -11.20
C GLU A 81 -20.41 7.32 -11.51
N GLY A 82 -21.69 7.04 -11.28
CA GLY A 82 -22.29 5.72 -11.45
C GLY A 82 -22.11 4.77 -10.27
N PHE A 83 -21.41 5.19 -9.22
CA PHE A 83 -21.18 4.48 -7.97
C PHE A 83 -21.73 5.28 -6.79
N ARG A 84 -21.83 4.64 -5.63
CA ARG A 84 -22.04 5.36 -4.37
C ARG A 84 -20.75 6.10 -4.02
N GLU A 85 -20.87 7.11 -3.18
CA GLU A 85 -19.73 7.75 -2.52
C GLU A 85 -18.77 6.69 -1.97
N LEU A 86 -17.49 6.86 -2.25
CA LEU A 86 -16.43 5.97 -1.81
C LEU A 86 -15.63 6.64 -0.71
N ASP A 87 -15.41 5.93 0.40
CA ASP A 87 -14.41 6.30 1.39
C ASP A 87 -13.03 5.97 0.81
N ILE A 88 -12.19 6.98 0.61
CA ILE A 88 -10.87 6.88 0.02
C ILE A 88 -9.83 7.20 1.10
N HIS A 89 -8.99 6.22 1.38
CA HIS A 89 -7.80 6.38 2.19
C HIS A 89 -6.67 7.00 1.37
N PHE A 90 -5.90 7.91 1.97
CA PHE A 90 -4.67 8.42 1.38
C PHE A 90 -3.65 8.80 2.45
N LEU A 91 -2.37 8.63 2.10
CA LEU A 91 -1.26 9.23 2.83
C LEU A 91 -1.03 10.63 2.27
N HIS A 92 -0.87 11.63 3.16
CA HIS A 92 -0.50 12.98 2.75
C HIS A 92 0.72 13.47 3.53
N ARG A 93 1.78 13.79 2.81
CA ARG A 93 3.01 14.35 3.36
C ARG A 93 3.29 15.70 2.73
N GLU A 94 3.14 16.74 3.52
CA GLU A 94 3.50 18.09 3.12
C GLU A 94 5.01 18.26 3.07
N SER A 95 5.50 18.95 2.04
CA SER A 95 6.90 19.36 2.01
C SER A 95 7.11 20.56 2.94
N PRO A 96 8.23 20.63 3.68
CA PRO A 96 8.59 21.84 4.42
C PRO A 96 9.04 23.00 3.52
N VAL A 97 9.16 22.79 2.20
CA VAL A 97 9.62 23.80 1.24
C VAL A 97 8.44 24.61 0.71
N LYS A 98 8.49 25.94 0.87
CA LYS A 98 7.40 26.89 0.55
C LYS A 98 6.80 26.76 -0.86
N ASN A 99 7.61 26.39 -1.84
CA ASN A 99 7.20 26.31 -3.26
C ASN A 99 7.20 24.86 -3.78
N ALA A 100 6.97 23.89 -2.89
CA ALA A 100 6.84 22.51 -3.31
C ALA A 100 5.60 22.31 -4.19
N ILE A 101 5.74 21.44 -5.19
CA ILE A 101 4.72 21.15 -6.19
C ILE A 101 3.81 20.05 -5.65
N PRO A 102 2.47 20.21 -5.68
CA PRO A 102 1.56 19.11 -5.36
C PRO A 102 1.76 17.95 -6.36
N SER A 103 1.91 16.73 -5.86
CA SER A 103 2.06 15.53 -6.67
C SER A 103 1.21 14.39 -6.13
N LEU A 104 0.46 13.76 -7.04
CA LEU A 104 -0.36 12.59 -6.78
C LEU A 104 0.43 11.34 -7.16
N PHE A 105 0.70 10.48 -6.17
CA PHE A 105 1.32 9.19 -6.39
C PHE A 105 0.24 8.12 -6.56
N VAL A 106 0.12 7.56 -7.77
CA VAL A 106 -0.85 6.51 -8.10
C VAL A 106 -0.14 5.17 -8.21
N HIS A 107 -0.44 4.25 -7.28
CA HIS A 107 0.13 2.91 -7.29
C HIS A 107 -0.60 1.97 -8.28
N GLY A 108 0.02 0.84 -8.61
CA GLY A 108 -0.57 -0.21 -9.46
C GLY A 108 -0.97 -1.46 -8.67
N TRP A 109 -1.13 -2.58 -9.39
CA TRP A 109 -1.24 -3.93 -8.84
C TRP A 109 0.04 -4.72 -9.17
N PRO A 110 0.58 -5.55 -8.26
CA PRO A 110 0.09 -5.91 -6.91
C PRO A 110 0.51 -4.92 -5.79
N GLY A 111 0.64 -3.65 -6.15
CA GLY A 111 1.11 -2.57 -5.28
C GLY A 111 0.10 -1.98 -4.30
N SER A 112 0.56 -0.99 -3.56
CA SER A 112 -0.26 -0.16 -2.66
C SER A 112 0.37 1.21 -2.42
N PHE A 113 -0.32 2.07 -1.66
CA PHE A 113 0.20 3.37 -1.22
C PHE A 113 1.58 3.28 -0.53
N LEU A 114 1.96 2.11 0.01
CA LEU A 114 3.25 1.87 0.65
C LEU A 114 4.45 2.10 -0.27
N GLU A 115 4.27 1.98 -1.59
CA GLU A 115 5.37 2.15 -2.54
C GLU A 115 5.95 3.57 -2.51
N VAL A 116 5.11 4.57 -2.21
CA VAL A 116 5.56 5.96 -2.11
C VAL A 116 6.58 6.17 -1.00
N LEU A 117 6.52 5.36 0.07
CA LEU A 117 7.43 5.47 1.22
C LEU A 117 8.89 5.22 0.82
N LYS A 118 9.13 4.44 -0.25
CA LYS A 118 10.47 4.14 -0.76
C LYS A 118 11.13 5.35 -1.42
N ILE A 119 10.34 6.26 -1.98
CA ILE A 119 10.83 7.43 -2.73
C ILE A 119 10.63 8.75 -1.97
N LEU A 120 9.75 8.76 -0.96
CA LEU A 120 9.39 9.95 -0.21
C LEU A 120 10.61 10.72 0.36
N PRO A 121 11.64 10.09 0.95
CA PRO A 121 12.81 10.82 1.46
C PRO A 121 13.52 11.63 0.37
N HIS A 122 13.61 11.11 -0.85
CA HIS A 122 14.26 11.78 -1.98
C HIS A 122 13.45 12.97 -2.51
N LEU A 123 12.11 12.86 -2.49
CA LEU A 123 11.21 13.89 -2.99
C LEU A 123 11.03 15.09 -2.04
N GLN A 124 11.36 14.91 -0.75
CA GLN A 124 11.13 15.91 0.29
C GLN A 124 12.39 16.40 0.99
N SER A 125 13.56 15.80 0.74
CA SER A 125 14.83 16.26 1.34
C SER A 125 15.06 17.76 1.08
N PRO A 126 15.74 18.51 1.97
CA PRO A 126 16.10 19.89 1.70
C PRO A 126 16.98 19.98 0.44
N ALA A 127 16.79 21.01 -0.37
CA ALA A 127 17.65 21.25 -1.51
C ALA A 127 19.08 21.57 -1.03
N SER A 128 20.07 20.79 -1.45
CA SER A 128 21.46 21.26 -1.40
C SER A 128 21.63 22.33 -2.48
N THR A 129 22.54 23.27 -2.25
CA THR A 129 22.91 24.29 -3.24
C THR A 129 23.41 23.68 -4.57
N SER A 130 23.81 22.41 -4.56
CA SER A 130 24.25 21.64 -5.73
C SER A 130 23.15 20.88 -6.46
N SER A 131 21.91 20.82 -5.93
CA SER A 131 20.84 20.00 -6.49
C SER A 131 19.47 20.69 -6.38
N PRO A 132 19.15 21.58 -7.34
CA PRO A 132 17.93 22.39 -7.34
C PRO A 132 16.70 21.58 -7.82
N HIS A 133 16.62 20.28 -7.51
CA HIS A 133 15.49 19.47 -7.92
C HIS A 133 14.18 19.95 -7.26
N PRO A 134 13.06 19.86 -8.00
CA PRO A 134 11.74 20.20 -7.45
C PRO A 134 11.42 19.35 -6.22
N ARG A 135 10.65 19.94 -5.31
CA ARG A 135 10.18 19.30 -4.08
C ARG A 135 8.68 19.15 -4.14
N PHE A 136 8.14 18.16 -3.44
CA PHE A 136 6.75 17.78 -3.62
C PHE A 136 5.97 17.67 -2.30
N HIS A 137 4.76 18.23 -2.29
CA HIS A 137 3.70 17.75 -1.41
C HIS A 137 3.18 16.45 -2.03
N ILE A 138 3.18 15.37 -1.27
CA ILE A 138 2.84 14.05 -1.79
C ILE A 138 1.50 13.61 -1.23
N VAL A 139 0.55 13.34 -2.13
CA VAL A 139 -0.71 12.66 -1.83
C VAL A 139 -0.65 11.28 -2.47
N ALA A 140 -0.80 10.22 -1.69
CA ALA A 140 -0.76 8.84 -2.17
C ALA A 140 -2.04 8.11 -1.76
N PRO A 141 -3.10 8.15 -2.59
CA PRO A 141 -4.33 7.44 -2.31
C PRO A 141 -4.13 5.92 -2.41
N SER A 142 -4.86 5.18 -1.58
CA SER A 142 -5.22 3.81 -1.91
C SER A 142 -6.33 3.85 -2.95
N LEU A 143 -6.11 3.20 -4.10
CA LEU A 143 -7.14 3.11 -5.14
C LEU A 143 -8.41 2.42 -4.60
N PRO A 144 -9.61 2.66 -5.18
CA PRO A 144 -10.81 1.91 -4.82
C PRO A 144 -10.57 0.41 -4.84
N ASN A 145 -11.03 -0.30 -3.81
CA ASN A 145 -10.75 -1.73 -3.55
C ASN A 145 -9.32 -2.07 -3.07
N PHE A 146 -8.44 -1.10 -2.86
CA PHE A 146 -7.08 -1.34 -2.35
C PHE A 146 -6.89 -0.79 -0.94
N GLY A 147 -5.99 -1.43 -0.19
CA GLY A 147 -5.56 -0.97 1.13
C GLY A 147 -6.74 -0.70 2.06
N PHE A 148 -6.85 0.55 2.52
CA PHE A 148 -7.90 1.00 3.43
C PHE A 148 -9.02 1.79 2.74
N SER A 149 -9.01 1.89 1.40
CA SER A 149 -10.12 2.47 0.65
C SER A 149 -11.27 1.48 0.54
N SER A 150 -12.49 2.01 0.53
CA SER A 150 -13.71 1.20 0.40
C SER A 150 -13.73 0.38 -0.90
N GLY A 151 -14.28 -0.82 -0.79
CA GLY A 151 -14.55 -1.67 -1.94
C GLY A 151 -15.86 -1.29 -2.62
N VAL A 152 -15.87 -1.21 -3.95
CA VAL A 152 -17.08 -0.90 -4.72
C VAL A 152 -18.13 -1.98 -4.55
N LYS A 153 -19.40 -1.55 -4.46
CA LYS A 153 -20.56 -2.45 -4.26
C LYS A 153 -21.38 -2.70 -5.53
N LYS A 154 -20.92 -2.15 -6.66
CA LYS A 154 -21.55 -2.27 -7.98
C LYS A 154 -20.51 -2.73 -8.99
N ARG A 155 -20.92 -3.52 -9.97
CA ARG A 155 -20.05 -3.98 -11.08
C ARG A 155 -19.69 -2.83 -12.01
N GLY A 156 -18.58 -3.00 -12.73
CA GLY A 156 -18.20 -2.14 -13.86
C GLY A 156 -17.39 -0.90 -13.48
N LEU A 157 -16.68 -0.89 -12.35
CA LEU A 157 -15.71 0.17 -12.07
C LEU A 157 -14.55 0.04 -13.05
N GLN A 158 -14.33 1.06 -13.88
CA GLN A 158 -13.27 1.10 -14.87
C GLN A 158 -12.36 2.30 -14.62
N TRP A 159 -11.19 2.32 -15.28
CA TRP A 159 -10.22 3.40 -15.17
C TRP A 159 -10.79 4.79 -15.49
N LEU A 160 -11.79 4.87 -16.38
CA LEU A 160 -12.47 6.13 -16.70
C LEU A 160 -13.18 6.74 -15.49
N ASN A 161 -13.76 5.90 -14.63
CA ASN A 161 -14.43 6.35 -13.40
C ASN A 161 -13.42 6.90 -12.38
N MET A 162 -12.17 6.43 -12.43
CA MET A 162 -11.11 6.77 -11.47
C MET A 162 -10.44 8.13 -11.77
N ARG A 163 -10.76 8.80 -12.88
CA ARG A 163 -10.18 10.12 -13.23
C ARG A 163 -10.61 11.27 -12.30
N LYS A 164 -11.63 11.04 -11.47
CA LYS A 164 -12.16 12.00 -10.49
C LYS A 164 -11.57 11.81 -9.08
N LEU A 165 -10.70 10.82 -8.91
CA LEU A 165 -9.87 10.61 -7.71
C LEU A 165 -8.63 11.49 -7.79
#